data_AF-A0A8H7CP77-F1
#
_entry.id   AF-A0A8H7CP77-F1
#
_cell.length_a   1.000
_cell.length_b   1.000
_cell.length_c   1.000
_cell.angle_alpha   90.00
_cell.angle_beta   90.00
_cell.angle_gamma   90.00
#
_symmetry.space_group_name_H-M   'P 1'
#
loop_
_entity.id
_entity.type
_entity.pdbx_description
1 polymer ?
#
loop_
_entity_poly.entity_id
_entity_poly.type
_entity_poly.pdbx_seq_one_letter_code
_entity_poly.pdbx_strand_id
1 'polypeptide(L)'
;MKVGMFGKGGGNKRAYVSARKPKWTIYRPLPSVIPTLHIGDHVVELVFEFKCVGIWFTSIHKNIFYRHYDIKASKARGTSNVIFGLKHRIGSLPVREGLQLYMARVDCYLISGCELALDTDTSLLDDLMEVQHSFLRRLLGLNSHSMLAVLFTETGQMPIRIRRLLLALGRLQYLLEFDDRRVARSALLDSIALLCEGKSGWATDLAILLRHLPTAVAVTPDDLLCSKTFEGLAQKIVGIVDEDLQRDIDRLVKTHLLCNCLETGEGRAFRLVTRCLRHYLVDVAVPAHCKAITGLLLGDHNLTAKTLGCRNALITGALPVPPVPPTSTPSPPGPPVPPTKSCVGVFVKFGPFTVTAFTTHTSFGSSRPTGSSYRVAKSSSTRGILTCNVAQLDLCYNVRITIHRNIQNL
;
A
#
# COMPACT_ATOMS: atom_id res chain seq x y z
N MET A 1 -14.10 -7.24 23.70
CA MET A 1 -14.12 -5.80 23.44
C MET A 1 -12.70 -5.32 23.21
N LYS A 2 -12.49 -4.46 22.22
CA LYS A 2 -11.18 -4.02 21.77
C LYS A 2 -11.13 -2.51 21.84
N VAL A 3 -10.35 -1.98 22.78
CA VAL A 3 -10.25 -0.55 23.07
C VAL A 3 -8.93 -0.05 22.53
N GLY A 4 -8.99 0.94 21.63
CA GLY A 4 -7.80 1.69 21.20
C GLY A 4 -7.76 3.04 21.89
N MET A 5 -6.64 3.35 22.56
CA MET A 5 -6.38 4.68 23.12
C MET A 5 -5.14 5.27 22.45
N PHE A 6 -5.24 6.51 21.98
CA PHE A 6 -4.17 7.15 21.20
C PHE A 6 -3.76 8.47 21.84
N GLY A 7 -2.46 8.66 22.02
CA GLY A 7 -1.88 9.90 22.57
C GLY A 7 -0.57 10.25 21.86
N LYS A 8 -0.27 11.54 21.75
CA LYS A 8 1.06 12.03 21.34
C LYS A 8 1.93 12.18 22.59
N GLY A 9 2.92 11.32 22.76
CA GLY A 9 3.96 11.49 23.77
C GLY A 9 4.99 12.53 23.31
N GLY A 10 5.28 13.53 24.14
CA GLY A 10 6.39 14.46 23.96
C GLY A 10 7.64 13.91 24.68
N GLY A 11 8.79 13.92 24.00
CA GLY A 11 10.05 13.43 24.54
C GLY A 11 10.56 14.26 25.74
N ASN A 12 10.98 13.56 26.79
CA ASN A 12 11.77 13.98 27.95
C ASN A 12 11.42 15.30 28.65
N LYS A 13 10.55 15.17 29.66
CA LYS A 13 10.37 15.94 30.93
C LYS A 13 8.94 15.65 31.36
N ARG A 14 8.71 15.01 32.52
CA ARG A 14 7.37 14.67 33.10
C ARG A 14 6.24 14.82 32.07
N ALA A 15 6.05 13.80 31.24
CA ALA A 15 5.11 13.91 30.12
C ALA A 15 3.68 13.98 30.67
N TYR A 16 3.16 15.19 30.82
CA TYR A 16 1.75 15.41 31.14
C TYR A 16 0.93 14.97 29.93
N VAL A 17 0.11 13.93 30.11
CA VAL A 17 -0.90 13.59 29.12
C VAL A 17 -1.90 14.74 29.09
N SER A 18 -1.94 15.48 27.98
CA SER A 18 -2.94 16.51 27.80
C SER A 18 -4.31 15.84 27.79
N ALA A 19 -5.08 16.00 28.86
CA ALA A 19 -6.33 15.26 29.08
C ALA A 19 -7.38 15.46 27.97
N ARG A 20 -7.28 16.53 27.17
CA ARG A 20 -8.19 16.82 26.05
C ARG A 20 -7.80 16.19 24.71
N LYS A 21 -6.55 15.71 24.55
CA LYS A 21 -6.06 15.08 23.32
C LYS A 21 -6.42 13.60 23.16
N PRO A 22 -6.42 12.76 24.20
CA PRO A 22 -6.72 11.35 24.04
C PRO A 22 -8.16 11.22 23.58
N LYS A 23 -8.32 10.39 22.56
CA LYS A 23 -9.61 9.90 22.09
C LYS A 23 -9.53 8.39 22.15
N TRP A 24 -10.67 7.76 22.36
CA TRP A 24 -10.75 6.31 22.33
C TRP A 24 -11.84 5.84 21.38
N THR A 25 -11.69 4.62 20.89
CA THR A 25 -12.68 4.00 20.01
C THR A 25 -12.81 2.52 20.34
N ILE A 26 -13.97 1.96 19.98
CA ILE A 26 -14.32 0.57 20.19
C ILE A 26 -14.33 -0.12 18.84
N TYR A 27 -13.49 -1.14 18.68
CA TYR A 27 -13.58 -2.03 17.53
C TYR A 27 -14.42 -3.26 17.90
N ARG A 28 -15.36 -3.59 17.02
CA ARG A 28 -16.40 -4.63 17.08
C ARG A 28 -16.17 -5.83 18.04
N PRO A 29 -17.27 -6.43 18.55
CA PRO A 29 -18.64 -5.92 18.60
C PRO A 29 -18.79 -4.80 19.65
N LEU A 30 -19.74 -3.88 19.45
CA LEU A 30 -20.06 -2.88 20.46
C LEU A 30 -20.70 -3.57 21.67
N PRO A 31 -20.28 -3.23 22.91
CA PRO A 31 -20.94 -3.73 24.10
C PRO A 31 -22.35 -3.13 24.21
N SER A 32 -23.26 -3.84 24.88
CA SER A 32 -24.61 -3.33 25.21
C SER A 32 -24.56 -2.07 26.06
N VAL A 33 -23.54 -1.97 26.93
CA VAL A 33 -23.26 -0.78 27.73
C VAL A 33 -21.89 -0.25 27.34
N ILE A 34 -21.85 0.98 26.82
CA ILE A 34 -20.61 1.66 26.44
C ILE A 34 -19.93 2.16 27.72
N PRO A 35 -18.71 1.69 28.06
CA PRO A 35 -18.02 2.16 29.25
C PRO A 35 -17.57 3.62 29.09
N THR A 36 -17.49 4.35 30.19
CA THR A 36 -16.86 5.68 30.22
C THR A 36 -15.41 5.52 30.65
N LEU A 37 -14.47 6.04 29.84
CA LEU A 37 -13.05 6.03 30.17
C LEU A 37 -12.64 7.36 30.78
N HIS A 38 -11.85 7.31 31.86
CA HIS A 38 -11.35 8.50 32.54
C HIS A 38 -9.82 8.53 32.55
N ILE A 39 -9.25 9.72 32.37
CA ILE A 39 -7.83 10.02 32.60
C ILE A 39 -7.77 11.16 33.61
N GLY A 40 -7.47 10.82 34.87
CA GLY A 40 -7.73 11.72 35.99
C GLY A 40 -9.23 12.04 36.09
N ASP A 41 -9.58 13.31 36.23
CA ASP A 41 -10.97 13.76 36.34
C ASP A 41 -11.64 14.03 34.98
N HIS A 42 -10.95 13.71 33.89
CA HIS A 42 -11.44 13.97 32.53
C HIS A 42 -11.98 12.71 31.88
N VAL A 43 -13.24 12.78 31.41
CA VAL A 43 -13.83 11.78 30.53
C VAL A 43 -13.17 11.86 29.16
N VAL A 44 -12.64 10.73 28.69
CA VAL A 44 -12.07 10.61 27.35
C VAL A 44 -13.22 10.49 26.35
N GLU A 45 -13.20 11.34 25.32
CA GLU A 45 -14.23 11.35 24.27
C GLU A 45 -14.19 10.04 23.47
N LEU A 46 -15.35 9.38 23.37
CA LEU A 46 -15.57 8.26 22.46
C LEU A 46 -15.78 8.79 21.04
N VAL A 47 -14.96 8.36 20.10
CA VAL A 47 -15.05 8.75 18.69
C VAL A 47 -15.12 7.54 17.77
N PHE A 48 -15.89 7.67 16.69
CA PHE A 48 -16.02 6.62 15.68
C PHE A 48 -15.02 6.74 14.54
N GLU A 49 -14.55 7.96 14.28
CA GLU A 49 -13.47 8.25 13.34
C GLU A 49 -12.42 9.11 14.03
N PHE A 50 -11.14 8.80 13.81
CA PHE A 50 -10.06 9.66 14.25
C PHE A 50 -8.84 9.52 13.36
N LYS A 51 -8.02 10.58 13.36
CA LYS A 51 -6.78 10.64 12.61
C LYS A 51 -5.59 10.58 13.56
N CYS A 52 -4.75 9.56 13.43
CA CYS A 52 -3.52 9.40 14.19
C CYS A 52 -2.32 9.31 13.26
N VAL A 53 -1.33 10.18 13.46
CA VAL A 53 -0.09 10.26 12.63
C VAL A 53 -0.39 10.26 11.12
N GLY A 54 -1.46 10.95 10.70
CA GLY A 54 -1.81 11.03 9.28
C GLY A 54 -2.67 9.88 8.74
N ILE A 55 -2.89 8.84 9.51
CA ILE A 55 -3.72 7.66 9.18
C ILE A 55 -5.11 7.82 9.80
N TRP A 56 -6.14 7.51 9.01
CA TRP A 56 -7.51 7.50 9.50
C TRP A 56 -7.91 6.11 9.98
N PHE A 57 -8.59 6.10 11.12
CA PHE A 57 -9.15 4.92 11.72
C PHE A 57 -10.66 5.12 11.84
N THR A 58 -11.43 4.06 11.60
CA THR A 58 -12.88 4.04 11.76
C THR A 58 -13.33 2.76 12.46
N SER A 59 -14.29 2.88 13.38
CA SER A 59 -14.93 1.73 14.04
C SER A 59 -16.26 1.32 13.40
N ILE A 60 -16.77 2.12 12.45
CA ILE A 60 -18.05 1.91 11.77
C ILE A 60 -17.94 0.76 10.76
N HIS A 61 -16.84 0.73 10.01
CA HIS A 61 -16.62 -0.24 8.93
C HIS A 61 -15.99 -1.55 9.43
N LYS A 62 -16.05 -2.60 8.59
CA LYS A 62 -15.42 -3.90 8.89
C LYS A 62 -13.90 -3.75 8.97
N ASN A 63 -13.32 -3.01 8.02
CA ASN A 63 -11.92 -2.69 7.99
C ASN A 63 -11.69 -1.35 8.69
N ILE A 64 -10.79 -1.33 9.68
CA ILE A 64 -10.48 -0.15 10.48
C ILE A 64 -9.86 0.99 9.65
N PHE A 65 -9.30 0.68 8.48
CA PHE A 65 -8.65 1.63 7.60
C PHE A 65 -9.55 2.10 6.45
N TYR A 66 -10.81 1.64 6.34
CA TYR A 66 -11.72 2.00 5.24
C TYR A 66 -11.68 3.50 4.90
N ARG A 67 -11.87 4.34 5.92
CA ARG A 67 -11.89 5.80 5.79
C ARG A 67 -10.57 6.37 5.27
N HIS A 68 -9.45 5.72 5.56
CA HIS A 68 -8.13 6.11 5.07
C HIS A 68 -8.02 5.87 3.55
N TYR A 69 -8.44 4.71 3.04
CA TYR A 69 -8.43 4.43 1.60
C TYR A 69 -9.28 5.44 0.83
N ASP A 70 -10.53 5.66 1.26
CA ASP A 70 -11.46 6.62 0.65
C ASP A 70 -10.86 8.03 0.54
N ILE A 71 -10.36 8.57 1.67
CA ILE A 71 -9.77 9.92 1.70
C ILE A 71 -8.52 9.99 0.81
N LYS A 72 -7.69 8.94 0.75
CA LYS A 72 -6.47 8.93 -0.06
C LYS A 72 -6.78 8.80 -1.54
N ALA A 73 -7.71 7.92 -1.92
CA ALA A 73 -8.19 7.80 -3.29
C ALA A 73 -8.81 9.12 -3.78
N SER A 74 -9.66 9.75 -2.96
CA SER A 74 -10.26 11.05 -3.29
C SER A 74 -9.22 12.15 -3.52
N LYS A 75 -8.22 12.27 -2.63
CA LYS A 75 -7.12 13.24 -2.79
C LYS A 75 -6.24 12.97 -4.00
N ALA A 76 -5.95 11.69 -4.27
CA ALA A 76 -5.18 11.28 -5.43
C ALA A 76 -5.93 11.60 -6.74
N ARG A 77 -7.24 11.33 -6.80
CA ARG A 77 -8.12 11.72 -7.92
C ARG A 77 -8.16 13.23 -8.12
N GLY A 78 -8.36 13.99 -7.05
CA GLY A 78 -8.34 15.46 -7.12
C GLY A 78 -7.02 16.00 -7.67
N THR A 79 -5.90 15.46 -7.19
CA THR A 79 -4.56 15.86 -7.65
C THR A 79 -4.30 15.48 -9.10
N SER A 80 -4.70 14.27 -9.52
CA SER A 80 -4.68 13.83 -10.92
C SER A 80 -5.48 14.79 -11.82
N ASN A 81 -6.69 15.16 -11.41
CA ASN A 81 -7.52 16.10 -12.14
C ASN A 81 -6.89 17.48 -12.28
N VAL A 82 -6.20 17.98 -11.25
CA VAL A 82 -5.45 19.25 -11.34
C VAL A 82 -4.30 19.14 -12.35
N ILE A 83 -3.52 18.06 -12.31
CA ILE A 83 -2.40 17.82 -13.24
C ILE A 83 -2.90 17.83 -14.69
N PHE A 84 -3.92 17.03 -15.01
CA PHE A 84 -4.49 17.00 -16.36
C PHE A 84 -5.31 18.23 -16.70
N GLY A 85 -5.77 18.96 -15.69
CA GLY A 85 -6.39 20.27 -15.83
C GLY A 85 -5.44 21.26 -16.50
N LEU A 86 -4.12 21.15 -16.29
CA LEU A 86 -3.11 22.02 -16.93
C LEU A 86 -3.11 21.93 -18.47
N LYS A 87 -3.78 20.94 -19.06
CA LYS A 87 -3.86 20.75 -20.52
C LYS A 87 -4.30 22.01 -21.28
N HIS A 88 -5.16 22.85 -20.70
CA HIS A 88 -5.60 24.10 -21.34
C HIS A 88 -4.49 25.15 -21.46
N ARG A 89 -3.41 25.04 -20.67
CA ARG A 89 -2.29 26.00 -20.67
C ARG A 89 -1.08 25.50 -21.44
N ILE A 90 -0.75 24.20 -21.28
CA ILE A 90 0.49 23.62 -21.82
C ILE A 90 0.24 22.66 -22.99
N GLY A 91 -1.02 22.45 -23.39
CA GLY A 91 -1.37 21.43 -24.36
C GLY A 91 -1.27 20.01 -23.79
N SER A 92 -0.90 19.03 -24.62
CA SER A 92 -0.79 17.64 -24.17
C SER A 92 0.47 17.44 -23.32
N LEU A 93 0.28 17.01 -22.07
CA LEU A 93 1.37 16.67 -21.15
C LEU A 93 2.24 15.54 -21.73
N PRO A 94 3.57 15.73 -21.87
CA PRO A 94 4.45 14.65 -22.30
C PRO A 94 4.57 13.57 -21.20
N VAL A 95 4.85 12.33 -21.61
CA VAL A 95 4.71 11.15 -20.73
C VAL A 95 5.73 11.19 -19.60
N ARG A 96 6.98 11.53 -19.88
CA ARG A 96 8.05 11.58 -18.87
C ARG A 96 7.73 12.55 -17.74
N GLU A 97 7.36 13.78 -18.06
CA GLU A 97 6.99 14.82 -17.10
C GLU A 97 5.69 14.45 -16.36
N GLY A 98 4.74 13.82 -17.05
CA GLY A 98 3.53 13.30 -16.41
C GLY A 98 3.80 12.21 -15.38
N LEU A 99 4.74 11.29 -15.65
CA LEU A 99 5.18 10.29 -14.67
C LEU A 99 5.95 10.92 -13.50
N GLN A 100 6.76 11.97 -13.74
CA GLN A 100 7.39 12.71 -12.65
C GLN A 100 6.34 13.36 -11.73
N LEU A 101 5.32 14.00 -12.30
CA LEU A 101 4.21 14.59 -11.54
C LEU A 101 3.39 13.52 -10.82
N TYR A 102 3.16 12.36 -11.44
CA TYR A 102 2.53 11.20 -10.80
C TYR A 102 3.29 10.80 -9.53
N MET A 103 4.60 10.53 -9.65
CA MET A 103 5.43 10.09 -8.54
C MET A 103 5.49 11.14 -7.42
N ALA A 104 5.58 12.42 -7.77
CA ALA A 104 5.70 13.49 -6.80
C ALA A 104 4.39 13.82 -6.07
N ARG A 105 3.23 13.69 -6.73
CA ARG A 105 1.96 14.29 -6.26
C ARG A 105 0.82 13.31 -6.10
N VAL A 106 0.77 12.24 -6.89
CA VAL A 106 -0.33 11.25 -6.86
C VAL A 106 0.10 10.02 -6.06
N ASP A 107 1.26 9.45 -6.38
CA ASP A 107 1.79 8.24 -5.75
C ASP A 107 1.89 8.37 -4.23
N CYS A 108 2.30 9.54 -3.73
CA CYS A 108 2.40 9.80 -2.28
C CYS A 108 1.08 9.63 -1.52
N TYR A 109 -0.07 9.84 -2.17
CA TYR A 109 -1.37 9.51 -1.59
C TYR A 109 -1.66 8.02 -1.67
N LEU A 110 -1.36 7.38 -2.81
CA LEU A 110 -1.62 5.97 -3.07
C LEU A 110 -0.80 5.03 -2.17
N ILE A 111 0.44 5.39 -1.84
CA ILE A 111 1.29 4.62 -0.92
C ILE A 111 1.12 5.03 0.54
N SER A 112 0.28 6.02 0.84
CA SER A 112 0.18 6.56 2.19
C SER A 112 -0.31 5.51 3.19
N GLY A 113 0.53 5.18 4.17
CA GLY A 113 0.18 4.25 5.25
C GLY A 113 0.18 2.78 4.86
N CYS A 114 0.70 2.40 3.68
CA CYS A 114 0.76 0.99 3.25
C CYS A 114 1.60 0.09 4.16
N GLU A 115 2.57 0.68 4.86
CA GLU A 115 3.41 0.03 5.87
C GLU A 115 2.63 -0.38 7.14
N LEU A 116 1.47 0.25 7.40
CA LEU A 116 0.62 -0.03 8.57
C LEU A 116 -0.66 -0.75 8.18
N ALA A 117 -1.31 -0.30 7.10
CA ALA A 117 -2.54 -0.84 6.56
C ALA A 117 -2.21 -1.74 5.36
N LEU A 118 -1.99 -3.03 5.65
CA LEU A 118 -1.75 -4.04 4.65
C LEU A 118 -3.05 -4.32 3.85
N ASP A 119 -2.91 -4.50 2.53
CA ASP A 119 -4.03 -4.57 1.60
C ASP A 119 -4.73 -5.94 1.56
N THR A 120 -5.12 -6.47 2.72
CA THR A 120 -5.81 -7.78 2.83
C THR A 120 -7.22 -7.77 2.26
N ASP A 121 -7.86 -6.61 2.22
CA ASP A 121 -9.19 -6.41 1.64
C ASP A 121 -9.05 -5.76 0.25
N THR A 122 -9.17 -6.59 -0.80
CA THR A 122 -9.00 -6.13 -2.20
C THR A 122 -10.01 -5.05 -2.57
N SER A 123 -11.22 -5.10 -2.01
CA SER A 123 -12.28 -4.14 -2.31
C SER A 123 -11.92 -2.69 -1.96
N LEU A 124 -11.06 -2.49 -0.95
CA LEU A 124 -10.59 -1.16 -0.55
C LEU A 124 -9.43 -0.67 -1.42
N LEU A 125 -8.64 -1.62 -1.92
CA LEU A 125 -7.51 -1.33 -2.78
C LEU A 125 -7.97 -0.94 -4.19
N ASP A 126 -9.11 -1.46 -4.65
CA ASP A 126 -9.68 -1.20 -5.97
C ASP A 126 -9.80 0.31 -6.26
N ASP A 127 -10.24 1.11 -5.28
CA ASP A 127 -10.33 2.57 -5.44
C ASP A 127 -8.96 3.22 -5.71
N LEU A 128 -7.89 2.74 -5.05
CA LEU A 128 -6.54 3.24 -5.28
C LEU A 128 -5.97 2.77 -6.62
N MET A 129 -6.23 1.51 -6.98
CA MET A 129 -5.86 0.93 -8.27
C MET A 129 -6.50 1.70 -9.42
N GLU A 130 -7.79 2.01 -9.31
CA GLU A 130 -8.51 2.80 -10.32
C GLU A 130 -7.94 4.21 -10.49
N VAL A 131 -7.45 4.86 -9.42
CA VAL A 131 -6.74 6.14 -9.58
C VAL A 131 -5.47 5.96 -10.41
N GLN A 132 -4.66 4.94 -10.11
CA GLN A 132 -3.43 4.68 -10.87
C GLN A 132 -3.75 4.36 -12.33
N HIS A 133 -4.67 3.44 -12.58
CA HIS A 133 -5.07 3.04 -13.93
C HIS A 133 -5.61 4.22 -14.72
N SER A 134 -6.52 5.01 -14.13
CA SER A 134 -7.08 6.21 -14.76
C SER A 134 -6.00 7.24 -15.08
N PHE A 135 -5.06 7.46 -14.16
CA PHE A 135 -3.94 8.38 -14.40
C PHE A 135 -3.10 7.92 -15.59
N LEU A 136 -2.66 6.67 -15.61
CA LEU A 136 -1.78 6.13 -16.66
C LEU A 136 -2.50 6.08 -18.03
N ARG A 137 -3.77 5.66 -18.06
CA ARG A 137 -4.59 5.70 -19.29
C ARG A 137 -4.70 7.11 -19.86
N ARG A 138 -5.01 8.11 -19.02
CA ARG A 138 -5.11 9.52 -19.45
C ARG A 138 -3.76 10.06 -19.93
N LEU A 139 -2.66 9.66 -19.30
CA LEU A 139 -1.32 10.06 -19.69
C LEU A 139 -0.97 9.52 -21.08
N LEU A 140 -1.19 8.22 -21.30
CA LEU A 140 -0.91 7.52 -22.55
C LEU A 140 -1.94 7.79 -23.67
N GLY A 141 -3.08 8.40 -23.34
CA GLY A 141 -4.15 8.65 -24.32
C GLY A 141 -4.95 7.39 -24.67
N LEU A 142 -5.04 6.43 -23.75
CA LEU A 142 -5.74 5.16 -23.93
C LEU A 142 -7.19 5.22 -23.46
N ASN A 143 -8.00 4.28 -23.94
CA ASN A 143 -9.41 4.19 -23.53
C ASN A 143 -9.56 3.55 -22.13
N SER A 144 -10.74 3.69 -21.53
CA SER A 144 -11.05 3.13 -20.20
C SER A 144 -11.03 1.60 -20.16
N HIS A 145 -11.14 0.94 -21.31
CA HIS A 145 -11.15 -0.52 -21.47
C HIS A 145 -9.80 -1.08 -21.95
N SER A 146 -8.77 -0.23 -22.03
CA SER A 146 -7.44 -0.65 -22.45
C SER A 146 -6.95 -1.71 -21.48
N MET A 147 -6.13 -2.64 -21.97
CA MET A 147 -5.50 -3.61 -21.09
C MET A 147 -4.74 -2.90 -19.96
N LEU A 148 -4.68 -3.51 -18.78
CA LEU A 148 -3.95 -2.95 -17.64
C LEU A 148 -2.45 -3.23 -17.72
N ALA A 149 -2.05 -4.42 -18.19
CA ALA A 149 -0.63 -4.81 -18.27
C ALA A 149 0.20 -3.78 -19.06
N VAL A 150 -0.32 -3.29 -20.19
CA VAL A 150 0.34 -2.27 -21.04
C VAL A 150 0.62 -0.97 -20.29
N LEU A 151 -0.22 -0.60 -19.32
CA LEU A 151 0.00 0.61 -18.53
C LEU A 151 1.30 0.52 -17.74
N PHE A 152 1.62 -0.67 -17.25
CA PHE A 152 2.81 -0.92 -16.43
C PHE A 152 4.03 -1.20 -17.30
N THR A 153 3.90 -2.10 -18.29
CA THR A 153 5.02 -2.50 -19.16
C THR A 153 5.60 -1.33 -19.93
N GLU A 154 4.75 -0.40 -20.38
CA GLU A 154 5.15 0.75 -21.19
C GLU A 154 5.67 1.93 -20.39
N THR A 155 5.21 2.11 -19.15
CA THR A 155 5.58 3.28 -18.33
C THR A 155 6.67 2.99 -17.31
N GLY A 156 7.00 1.72 -17.09
CA GLY A 156 7.93 1.34 -16.03
C GLY A 156 7.33 1.52 -14.64
N GLN A 157 6.01 1.71 -14.49
CA GLN A 157 5.35 1.86 -13.20
C GLN A 157 4.97 0.51 -12.61
N MET A 158 5.13 0.35 -11.29
CA MET A 158 4.73 -0.86 -10.58
C MET A 158 3.23 -0.79 -10.27
N PRO A 159 2.44 -1.88 -10.45
CA PRO A 159 1.07 -1.93 -9.93
C PRO A 159 1.02 -1.56 -8.45
N ILE A 160 0.08 -0.68 -8.08
CA ILE A 160 0.08 -0.06 -6.74
C ILE A 160 -0.02 -1.11 -5.62
N ARG A 161 -0.73 -2.22 -5.85
CA ARG A 161 -0.80 -3.37 -4.94
C ARG A 161 0.60 -3.89 -4.57
N ILE A 162 1.43 -4.09 -5.59
CA ILE A 162 2.79 -4.63 -5.44
C ILE A 162 3.71 -3.57 -4.85
N ARG A 163 3.62 -2.33 -5.32
CA ARG A 163 4.41 -1.21 -4.78
C ARG A 163 4.19 -1.03 -3.27
N ARG A 164 2.93 -1.10 -2.82
CA ARG A 164 2.55 -1.00 -1.40
C ARG A 164 3.07 -2.18 -0.58
N LEU A 165 3.02 -3.40 -1.13
CA LEU A 165 3.59 -4.60 -0.51
C LEU A 165 5.12 -4.47 -0.35
N LEU A 166 5.83 -4.04 -1.39
CA LEU A 166 7.28 -3.84 -1.34
C LEU A 166 7.68 -2.80 -0.30
N LEU A 167 6.91 -1.72 -0.16
CA LEU A 167 7.13 -0.71 0.90
C LEU A 167 6.89 -1.28 2.30
N ALA A 168 5.88 -2.15 2.48
CA ALA A 168 5.64 -2.85 3.74
C ALA A 168 6.80 -3.81 4.09
N LEU A 169 7.36 -4.51 3.10
CA LEU A 169 8.56 -5.33 3.29
C LEU A 169 9.80 -4.48 3.63
N GLY A 170 9.98 -3.34 2.98
CA GLY A 170 11.04 -2.39 3.33
C GLY A 170 10.89 -1.86 4.77
N ARG A 171 9.65 -1.63 5.21
CA ARG A 171 9.38 -1.28 6.62
C ARG A 171 9.74 -2.42 7.56
N LEU A 172 9.43 -3.66 7.22
CA LEU A 172 9.79 -4.82 8.02
C LEU A 172 11.31 -4.91 8.21
N GLN A 173 12.06 -4.81 7.11
CA GLN A 173 13.53 -4.79 7.15
C GLN A 173 14.04 -3.69 8.08
N TYR A 174 13.50 -2.47 7.96
CA TYR A 174 13.86 -1.36 8.83
C TYR A 174 13.54 -1.62 10.33
N LEU A 175 12.43 -2.29 10.64
CA LEU A 175 12.09 -2.64 12.03
C LEU A 175 13.03 -3.68 12.63
N LEU A 176 13.61 -4.57 11.81
CA LEU A 176 14.59 -5.58 12.24
C LEU A 176 15.96 -4.98 12.55
N GLU A 177 16.25 -3.75 12.10
CA GLU A 177 17.50 -3.05 12.42
C GLU A 177 17.48 -2.41 13.82
N PHE A 178 16.30 -2.29 14.45
CA PHE A 178 16.17 -1.70 15.78
C PHE A 178 16.67 -2.61 16.90
N ASP A 179 17.06 -2.04 18.03
CA ASP A 179 17.29 -2.79 19.28
C ASP A 179 15.98 -3.39 19.81
N ASP A 180 16.05 -4.56 20.45
CA ASP A 180 14.93 -5.28 21.07
C ASP A 180 14.18 -4.42 22.10
N ARG A 181 14.88 -3.43 22.68
CA ARG A 181 14.30 -2.47 23.64
C ARG A 181 13.31 -1.48 23.02
N ARG A 182 13.31 -1.33 21.69
CA ARG A 182 12.39 -0.40 21.03
C ARG A 182 11.00 -1.00 20.91
N VAL A 183 9.99 -0.24 21.35
CA VAL A 183 8.58 -0.62 21.29
C VAL A 183 8.14 -1.10 19.89
N ALA A 184 8.68 -0.49 18.84
CA ALA A 184 8.37 -0.90 17.46
C ALA A 184 8.87 -2.31 17.12
N ARG A 185 10.04 -2.71 17.64
CA ARG A 185 10.57 -4.07 17.46
C ARG A 185 9.83 -5.06 18.35
N SER A 186 9.53 -4.70 19.60
CA SER A 186 8.69 -5.54 20.47
C SER A 186 7.32 -5.80 19.83
N ALA A 187 6.67 -4.78 19.28
CA ALA A 187 5.39 -4.93 18.58
C ALA A 187 5.47 -5.83 17.33
N LEU A 188 6.60 -5.81 16.62
CA LEU A 188 6.85 -6.74 15.52
C LEU A 188 6.98 -8.18 16.02
N LEU A 189 7.79 -8.41 17.06
CA LEU A 189 7.95 -9.73 17.67
C LEU A 189 6.61 -10.27 18.18
N ASP A 190 5.81 -9.44 18.85
CA ASP A 190 4.45 -9.79 19.27
C ASP A 190 3.57 -10.16 18.08
N SER A 191 3.67 -9.42 16.96
CA SER A 191 2.92 -9.74 15.76
C SER A 191 3.35 -11.07 15.13
N ILE A 192 4.63 -11.44 15.22
CA ILE A 192 5.15 -12.72 14.71
C ILE A 192 4.73 -13.86 15.64
N ALA A 193 4.76 -13.66 16.95
CA ALA A 193 4.24 -14.63 17.92
C ALA A 193 2.75 -14.96 17.64
N LEU A 194 1.95 -13.95 17.31
CA LEU A 194 0.55 -14.16 16.93
C LEU A 194 0.41 -14.97 15.64
N LEU A 195 1.29 -14.77 14.65
CA LEU A 195 1.33 -15.61 13.44
C LEU A 195 1.61 -17.08 13.81
N CYS A 196 2.59 -17.35 14.69
CA CYS A 196 2.89 -18.70 15.16
C CYS A 196 1.69 -19.36 15.86
N GLU A 197 0.88 -18.57 16.58
CA GLU A 197 -0.34 -19.03 17.25
C GLU A 197 -1.55 -19.16 16.30
N GLY A 198 -1.39 -18.92 15.00
CA GLY A 198 -2.50 -18.91 14.03
C GLY A 198 -3.50 -17.78 14.28
N LYS A 199 -3.10 -16.77 15.06
CA LYS A 199 -3.87 -15.57 15.28
C LYS A 199 -3.54 -14.58 14.18
N SER A 200 -4.51 -13.77 13.85
CA SER A 200 -4.30 -12.58 13.05
C SER A 200 -3.31 -11.59 13.68
N GLY A 201 -2.66 -10.83 12.83
CA GLY A 201 -1.83 -9.72 13.18
C GLY A 201 -1.28 -9.13 11.90
N TRP A 202 -0.45 -8.10 12.04
CA TRP A 202 0.20 -7.49 10.90
C TRP A 202 1.07 -8.51 10.13
N ALA A 203 1.83 -9.36 10.83
CA ALA A 203 2.63 -10.42 10.22
C ALA A 203 1.77 -11.49 9.52
N THR A 204 0.62 -11.85 10.10
CA THR A 204 -0.34 -12.79 9.49
C THR A 204 -0.94 -12.22 8.21
N ASP A 205 -1.32 -10.94 8.24
CA ASP A 205 -1.83 -10.22 7.08
C ASP A 205 -0.78 -10.17 5.95
N LEU A 206 0.49 -9.95 6.30
CA LEU A 206 1.61 -9.99 5.35
C LEU A 206 1.80 -11.38 4.73
N ALA A 207 1.80 -12.43 5.55
CA ALA A 207 1.91 -13.81 5.07
C ALA A 207 0.74 -14.19 4.13
N ILE A 208 -0.48 -13.75 4.46
CA ILE A 208 -1.67 -13.91 3.60
C ILE A 208 -1.46 -13.21 2.26
N LEU A 209 -0.97 -11.96 2.26
CA LEU A 209 -0.72 -11.21 1.02
C LEU A 209 0.30 -11.89 0.11
N LEU A 210 1.39 -12.38 0.67
CA LEU A 210 2.44 -13.09 -0.06
C LEU A 210 1.93 -14.40 -0.67
N ARG A 211 1.02 -15.09 0.02
CA ARG A 211 0.34 -16.29 -0.50
C ARG A 211 -0.63 -16.00 -1.64
N HIS A 212 -1.19 -14.78 -1.69
CA HIS A 212 -2.15 -14.34 -2.71
C HIS A 212 -1.52 -13.64 -3.92
N LEU A 213 -0.19 -13.72 -4.08
CA LEU A 213 0.47 -13.34 -5.32
C LEU A 213 0.17 -14.35 -6.44
N PRO A 214 0.31 -13.97 -7.72
CA PRO A 214 0.06 -14.88 -8.85
C PRO A 214 0.83 -16.20 -8.73
N THR A 215 2.08 -16.11 -8.30
CA THR A 215 2.86 -17.24 -7.79
C THR A 215 2.94 -17.12 -6.28
N ALA A 216 2.32 -18.06 -5.57
CA ALA A 216 2.27 -18.04 -4.11
C ALA A 216 3.68 -18.07 -3.51
N VAL A 217 3.95 -17.12 -2.61
CA VAL A 217 5.21 -17.08 -1.86
C VAL A 217 4.93 -17.45 -0.41
N ALA A 218 5.30 -18.67 -0.03
CA ALA A 218 5.25 -19.11 1.35
C ALA A 218 6.40 -18.46 2.13
N VAL A 219 6.08 -17.95 3.32
CA VAL A 219 7.03 -17.32 4.23
C VAL A 219 6.79 -17.89 5.63
N THR A 220 7.87 -18.34 6.26
CA THR A 220 7.87 -18.84 7.64
C THR A 220 8.08 -17.70 8.64
N PRO A 221 7.73 -17.87 9.92
CA PRO A 221 8.05 -16.88 10.96
C PRO A 221 9.55 -16.53 11.02
N ASP A 222 10.43 -17.52 10.80
CA ASP A 222 11.89 -17.31 10.80
C ASP A 222 12.35 -16.45 9.62
N ASP A 223 11.73 -16.62 8.45
CA ASP A 223 11.96 -15.76 7.29
C ASP A 223 11.62 -14.30 7.60
N LEU A 224 10.55 -14.05 8.39
CA LEU A 224 10.14 -12.70 8.79
C LEU A 224 11.09 -12.05 9.80
N LEU A 225 11.96 -12.82 10.46
CA LEU A 225 12.98 -12.33 11.39
C LEU A 225 14.35 -12.14 10.73
N CYS A 226 14.55 -12.67 9.52
CA CYS A 226 15.83 -12.65 8.84
C CYS A 226 15.95 -11.47 7.87
N SER A 227 16.74 -10.45 8.23
CA SER A 227 16.95 -9.27 7.36
C SER A 227 17.48 -9.61 5.97
N LYS A 228 18.30 -10.66 5.81
CA LYS A 228 18.90 -11.05 4.53
C LYS A 228 17.88 -11.64 3.55
N THR A 229 16.80 -12.23 4.07
CA THR A 229 15.76 -12.85 3.25
C THR A 229 14.95 -11.82 2.46
N PHE A 230 14.85 -10.58 2.93
CA PHE A 230 13.98 -9.57 2.32
C PHE A 230 14.46 -9.01 1.00
N GLU A 231 15.76 -8.86 0.79
CA GLU A 231 16.28 -8.37 -0.50
C GLU A 231 15.98 -9.38 -1.61
N GLY A 232 16.27 -10.67 -1.36
CA GLY A 232 15.94 -11.75 -2.27
C GLY A 232 14.42 -11.91 -2.47
N LEU A 233 13.63 -11.76 -1.40
CA LEU A 233 12.17 -11.81 -1.47
C LEU A 233 11.58 -10.66 -2.30
N ALA A 234 12.06 -9.43 -2.11
CA ALA A 234 11.62 -8.27 -2.88
C ALA A 234 11.92 -8.44 -4.37
N GLN A 235 13.14 -8.88 -4.71
CA GLN A 235 13.52 -9.19 -6.09
C GLN A 235 12.66 -10.31 -6.68
N LYS A 236 12.40 -11.37 -5.91
CA LYS A 236 11.51 -12.46 -6.33
C LYS A 236 10.08 -11.98 -6.61
N ILE A 237 9.52 -11.11 -5.76
CA ILE A 237 8.18 -10.54 -5.97
C ILE A 237 8.14 -9.69 -7.23
N VAL A 238 9.17 -8.87 -7.47
CA VAL A 238 9.28 -8.09 -8.72
C VAL A 238 9.30 -9.02 -9.93
N GLY A 239 10.12 -10.08 -9.90
CA GLY A 239 10.20 -11.07 -10.97
C GLY A 239 8.85 -11.76 -11.24
N ILE A 240 8.14 -12.20 -10.20
CA ILE A 240 6.81 -12.83 -10.32
C ILE A 240 5.83 -11.90 -11.02
N VAL A 241 5.85 -10.61 -10.67
CA VAL A 241 4.93 -9.61 -11.23
C VAL A 241 5.30 -9.26 -12.67
N ASP A 242 6.58 -9.14 -12.98
CA ASP A 242 7.03 -8.92 -14.35
C ASP A 242 6.70 -10.15 -15.24
N GLU A 243 6.85 -11.37 -14.74
CA GLU A 243 6.41 -12.59 -15.45
C GLU A 243 4.90 -12.61 -15.69
N ASP A 244 4.10 -12.18 -14.70
CA ASP A 244 2.64 -12.12 -14.82
C ASP A 244 2.20 -11.07 -15.84
N LEU A 245 2.81 -9.88 -15.82
CA LEU A 245 2.59 -8.83 -16.82
C LEU A 245 2.98 -9.28 -18.22
N GLN A 246 4.11 -9.97 -18.37
CA GLN A 246 4.55 -10.50 -19.66
C GLN A 246 3.57 -11.57 -20.17
N ARG A 247 3.10 -12.46 -19.28
CA ARG A 247 2.10 -13.47 -19.61
C ARG A 247 0.79 -12.85 -20.10
N ASP A 248 0.35 -11.74 -19.51
CA ASP A 248 -0.83 -11.01 -19.95
C ASP A 248 -0.64 -10.39 -21.35
N ILE A 249 0.55 -9.86 -21.64
CA ILE A 249 0.91 -9.33 -22.96
C ILE A 249 0.91 -10.45 -24.01
N ASP A 250 1.50 -11.60 -23.70
CA ASP A 250 1.66 -12.71 -24.64
C ASP A 250 0.33 -13.43 -24.92
N ARG A 251 -0.61 -13.43 -23.98
CA ARG A 251 -1.93 -14.05 -24.13
C ARG A 251 -2.83 -13.31 -25.12
N LEU A 252 -2.61 -12.02 -25.34
CA LEU A 252 -3.54 -11.18 -26.09
C LEU A 252 -3.05 -10.89 -27.50
N VAL A 253 -3.89 -11.25 -28.48
CA VAL A 253 -3.63 -11.02 -29.91
C VAL A 253 -3.40 -9.52 -30.22
N LYS A 254 -4.08 -8.64 -29.47
CA LYS A 254 -3.97 -7.18 -29.65
C LYS A 254 -2.56 -6.65 -29.32
N THR A 255 -1.81 -7.34 -28.47
CA THR A 255 -0.49 -6.90 -27.99
C THR A 255 0.67 -7.66 -28.61
N HIS A 256 0.45 -8.35 -29.73
CA HIS A 256 1.52 -9.06 -30.45
C HIS A 256 2.72 -8.17 -30.83
N LEU A 257 2.51 -6.86 -31.03
CA LEU A 257 3.59 -5.90 -31.31
C LEU A 257 4.45 -5.57 -30.08
N LEU A 258 3.96 -5.90 -28.88
CA LEU A 258 4.66 -5.70 -27.62
C LEU A 258 5.38 -6.97 -27.14
N CYS A 259 5.12 -8.11 -27.77
CA CYS A 259 5.81 -9.35 -27.45
C CYS A 259 7.30 -9.20 -27.75
N ASN A 260 8.15 -9.65 -26.82
CA ASN A 260 9.61 -9.62 -26.94
C ASN A 260 10.21 -8.21 -27.18
N CYS A 261 9.60 -7.16 -26.62
CA CYS A 261 10.17 -5.81 -26.71
C CYS A 261 11.59 -5.75 -26.11
N LEU A 262 12.56 -5.43 -26.97
CA LEU A 262 13.94 -5.22 -26.61
C LEU A 262 14.19 -3.74 -26.35
N GLU A 263 14.88 -3.45 -25.26
CA GLU A 263 15.29 -2.09 -24.88
C GLU A 263 16.81 -1.97 -24.93
N THR A 264 17.29 -0.79 -25.29
CA THR A 264 18.72 -0.46 -25.22
C THR A 264 19.15 -0.31 -23.76
N GLY A 265 19.88 -1.31 -23.27
CA GLY A 265 20.49 -1.27 -21.93
C GLY A 265 21.73 -0.38 -21.86
N GLU A 266 22.25 -0.21 -20.64
CA GLU A 266 23.56 0.37 -20.40
C GLU A 266 24.63 -0.42 -21.18
N GLY A 267 25.28 0.24 -22.14
CA GLY A 267 26.27 -0.39 -23.03
C GLY A 267 25.77 -0.80 -24.42
N ARG A 268 24.61 -0.30 -24.88
CA ARG A 268 24.03 -0.56 -26.22
C ARG A 268 23.62 -2.02 -26.48
N ALA A 269 23.71 -2.90 -25.49
CA ALA A 269 23.18 -4.25 -25.61
C ALA A 269 21.64 -4.22 -25.49
N PHE A 270 20.97 -4.88 -26.42
CA PHE A 270 19.52 -5.07 -26.34
C PHE A 270 19.20 -6.09 -25.25
N ARG A 271 18.28 -5.72 -24.35
CA ARG A 271 17.79 -6.61 -23.29
C ARG A 271 16.27 -6.68 -23.34
N LEU A 272 15.74 -7.88 -23.07
CA LEU A 272 14.32 -8.05 -22.85
C LEU A 272 13.97 -7.41 -21.50
N VAL A 273 13.14 -6.38 -21.53
CA VAL A 273 12.68 -5.67 -20.33
C VAL A 273 11.16 -5.60 -20.36
N THR A 274 10.53 -6.30 -19.41
CA THR A 274 9.07 -6.32 -19.27
C THR A 274 8.54 -4.92 -18.96
N ARG A 275 9.18 -4.21 -18.05
CA ARG A 275 8.64 -2.99 -17.45
C ARG A 275 9.68 -1.88 -17.45
N CYS A 276 9.52 -0.93 -18.36
CA CYS A 276 10.38 0.26 -18.44
C CYS A 276 9.61 1.42 -19.06
N LEU A 277 10.12 2.64 -18.92
CA LEU A 277 9.63 3.76 -19.72
C LEU A 277 10.17 3.60 -21.14
N ARG A 278 9.31 3.18 -22.07
CA ARG A 278 9.70 2.88 -23.45
C ARG A 278 10.29 4.09 -24.16
N HIS A 279 11.33 3.88 -24.96
CA HIS A 279 12.04 4.93 -25.68
C HIS A 279 11.12 5.81 -26.54
N TYR A 280 10.18 5.22 -27.28
CA TYR A 280 9.26 5.98 -28.12
C TYR A 280 8.34 6.94 -27.34
N LEU A 281 8.11 6.70 -26.04
CA LEU A 281 7.33 7.61 -25.19
C LEU A 281 8.11 8.87 -24.79
N VAL A 282 9.43 8.85 -24.97
CA VAL A 282 10.36 9.93 -24.66
C VAL A 282 10.87 10.60 -25.93
N ASP A 283 11.23 9.81 -26.94
CA ASP A 283 11.92 10.28 -28.14
C ASP A 283 10.97 10.95 -29.15
N VAL A 284 9.68 10.61 -29.13
CA VAL A 284 8.69 11.24 -30.00
C VAL A 284 8.32 12.61 -29.43
N ALA A 285 8.97 13.65 -29.98
CA ALA A 285 8.84 15.03 -29.51
C ALA A 285 7.41 15.60 -29.52
N VAL A 286 6.56 15.15 -30.46
CA VAL A 286 5.18 15.63 -30.59
C VAL A 286 4.25 14.73 -29.77
N PRO A 287 3.63 15.22 -28.67
CA PRO A 287 2.82 14.36 -27.79
C PRO A 287 1.61 13.71 -28.47
N ALA A 288 1.04 14.36 -29.49
CA ALA A 288 -0.07 13.79 -30.27
C ALA A 288 0.37 12.56 -31.08
N HIS A 289 1.57 12.61 -31.69
CA HIS A 289 2.14 11.47 -32.41
C HIS A 289 2.49 10.34 -31.44
N CYS A 290 3.06 10.68 -30.28
CA CYS A 290 3.35 9.70 -29.23
C CYS A 290 2.07 8.92 -28.85
N LYS A 291 0.97 9.62 -28.55
CA LYS A 291 -0.32 8.98 -28.23
C LYS A 291 -0.91 8.17 -29.37
N ALA A 292 -0.78 8.64 -30.61
CA ALA A 292 -1.24 7.89 -31.78
C ALA A 292 -0.46 6.58 -31.96
N ILE A 293 0.87 6.63 -31.79
CA ILE A 293 1.74 5.45 -31.82
C ILE A 293 1.37 4.49 -30.67
N THR A 294 1.22 4.99 -29.45
CA THR A 294 0.79 4.20 -28.30
C THR A 294 -0.57 3.54 -28.59
N GLY A 295 -1.56 4.28 -29.08
CA GLY A 295 -2.86 3.71 -29.44
C GLY A 295 -2.75 2.64 -30.54
N LEU A 296 -1.88 2.83 -31.53
CA LEU A 296 -1.66 1.87 -32.61
C LEU A 296 -1.04 0.57 -32.08
N LEU A 297 0.05 0.67 -31.31
CA LEU A 297 0.79 -0.46 -30.72
C LEU A 297 -0.09 -1.28 -29.76
N LEU A 298 -0.95 -0.60 -29.01
CA LEU A 298 -1.79 -1.23 -27.98
C LEU A 298 -3.16 -1.70 -28.50
N GLY A 299 -3.44 -1.52 -29.80
CA GLY A 299 -4.70 -1.96 -30.42
C GLY A 299 -5.92 -1.11 -30.11
N ASP A 300 -5.71 0.10 -29.59
CA ASP A 300 -6.74 1.08 -29.27
C ASP A 300 -7.02 2.06 -30.43
N HIS A 301 -6.28 1.96 -31.53
CA HIS A 301 -6.46 2.78 -32.73
C HIS A 301 -7.42 2.14 -33.75
N ASN A 302 -8.24 2.96 -34.41
CA ASN A 302 -9.18 2.53 -35.44
C ASN A 302 -8.54 1.73 -36.59
N LEU A 303 -7.26 2.01 -36.88
CA LEU A 303 -6.50 1.27 -37.89
C LEU A 303 -6.19 -0.16 -37.44
N THR A 304 -5.89 -0.38 -36.16
CA THR A 304 -5.55 -1.71 -35.63
C THR A 304 -6.76 -2.65 -35.66
N ALA A 305 -7.97 -2.12 -35.46
CA ALA A 305 -9.22 -2.88 -35.60
C ALA A 305 -9.38 -3.48 -37.01
N LYS A 306 -8.98 -2.72 -38.06
CA LYS A 306 -9.01 -3.22 -39.45
C LYS A 306 -7.94 -4.27 -39.70
N THR A 307 -6.71 -4.06 -39.25
CA THR A 307 -5.60 -5.00 -39.48
C THR A 307 -5.81 -6.34 -38.75
N LEU A 308 -6.33 -6.30 -37.51
CA LEU A 308 -6.66 -7.51 -36.75
C LEU A 308 -7.87 -8.24 -37.34
N GLY A 309 -8.88 -7.51 -37.85
CA GLY A 309 -10.01 -8.10 -38.57
C GLY A 309 -9.57 -8.85 -39.83
N CYS A 310 -8.71 -8.24 -40.64
CA CYS A 310 -8.16 -8.89 -41.84
C CYS A 310 -7.28 -10.10 -41.52
N ARG A 311 -6.47 -10.03 -40.46
CA ARG A 311 -5.58 -11.13 -40.07
C ARG A 311 -6.33 -12.31 -39.45
N ASN A 312 -7.37 -12.06 -38.66
CA ASN A 312 -8.26 -13.12 -38.18
C ASN A 312 -9.01 -13.79 -39.34
N ALA A 313 -9.46 -13.03 -40.34
CA ALA A 313 -10.08 -13.59 -41.54
C ALA A 313 -9.11 -14.48 -42.34
N LEU A 314 -7.83 -14.08 -42.41
CA LEU A 314 -6.77 -14.87 -43.07
C LEU A 314 -6.39 -16.14 -42.30
N ILE A 315 -6.36 -16.09 -40.96
CA ILE A 315 -5.99 -17.25 -40.12
C ILE A 315 -7.16 -18.25 -39.98
N THR A 316 -8.40 -17.78 -39.94
CA THR A 316 -9.57 -18.66 -39.79
C THR A 316 -10.14 -19.16 -41.12
N GLY A 317 -9.62 -18.69 -42.27
CA GLY A 317 -10.14 -19.06 -43.59
C GLY A 317 -11.60 -18.65 -43.85
N ALA A 318 -12.19 -17.87 -42.94
CA ALA A 318 -13.59 -17.50 -42.98
C ALA A 318 -13.76 -16.16 -43.71
N LEU A 319 -14.30 -16.23 -44.94
CA LEU A 319 -14.97 -15.09 -45.56
C LEU A 319 -16.09 -14.58 -44.62
N PRO A 320 -16.41 -13.27 -44.64
CA PRO A 320 -17.43 -12.70 -43.78
C PRO A 320 -18.79 -13.33 -44.08
N VAL A 321 -19.30 -14.12 -43.13
CA VAL A 321 -20.66 -14.70 -43.18
C VAL A 321 -21.65 -13.59 -42.82
N PRO A 322 -22.74 -13.40 -43.59
CA PRO A 322 -23.76 -12.39 -43.30
C PRO A 322 -24.49 -12.68 -41.96
N PRO A 323 -25.10 -11.64 -41.35
CA PRO A 323 -25.66 -11.75 -40.01
C PRO A 323 -26.84 -12.72 -39.95
N VAL A 324 -26.76 -13.69 -39.04
CA VAL A 324 -27.84 -14.62 -38.69
C VAL A 324 -28.77 -13.95 -37.66
N PRO A 325 -30.11 -14.11 -37.76
CA PRO A 325 -31.06 -13.47 -36.85
C PRO A 325 -31.01 -14.07 -35.42
N PRO A 326 -31.47 -13.34 -34.40
CA PRO A 326 -31.32 -13.71 -33.01
C PRO A 326 -32.29 -14.84 -32.63
N THR A 327 -31.76 -15.92 -32.06
CA THR A 327 -32.58 -16.98 -31.44
C THR A 327 -32.23 -17.10 -29.95
N SER A 328 -33.27 -16.86 -29.13
CA SER A 328 -33.52 -17.30 -27.75
C SER A 328 -32.43 -17.20 -26.67
N THR A 329 -32.78 -16.39 -25.67
CA THR A 329 -32.28 -16.27 -24.29
C THR A 329 -32.08 -17.59 -23.53
N PRO A 330 -30.97 -17.73 -22.76
CA PRO A 330 -30.90 -18.61 -21.60
C PRO A 330 -31.17 -17.85 -20.28
N SER A 331 -31.82 -18.58 -19.38
CA SER A 331 -32.26 -18.26 -18.02
C SER A 331 -31.13 -17.90 -17.02
N PRO A 332 -31.46 -17.20 -15.92
CA PRO A 332 -30.47 -16.64 -15.00
C PRO A 332 -29.85 -17.68 -14.05
N PRO A 333 -28.56 -17.53 -13.66
CA PRO A 333 -27.95 -18.34 -12.62
C PRO A 333 -28.43 -17.92 -11.22
N GLY A 334 -28.64 -18.93 -10.36
CA GLY A 334 -29.09 -18.78 -8.98
C GLY A 334 -28.08 -18.10 -8.03
N PRO A 335 -28.50 -17.81 -6.79
CA PRO A 335 -27.77 -16.93 -5.88
C PRO A 335 -26.51 -17.57 -5.27
N PRO A 336 -25.45 -16.79 -5.00
CA PRO A 336 -24.25 -17.30 -4.36
C PRO A 336 -24.42 -17.51 -2.85
N VAL A 337 -23.91 -18.64 -2.37
CA VAL A 337 -23.74 -19.00 -0.95
C VAL A 337 -22.56 -18.21 -0.35
N PRO A 338 -22.65 -17.71 0.89
CA PRO A 338 -21.65 -16.81 1.47
C PRO A 338 -20.40 -17.57 1.96
N PRO A 339 -19.19 -16.99 1.83
CA PRO A 339 -18.03 -17.48 2.56
C PRO A 339 -18.07 -17.06 4.04
N THR A 340 -17.81 -18.04 4.90
CA THR A 340 -17.53 -17.91 6.34
C THR A 340 -16.31 -17.02 6.59
N LYS A 341 -16.46 -16.09 7.54
CA LYS A 341 -15.46 -15.09 7.91
C LYS A 341 -14.72 -15.50 9.18
N SER A 342 -13.39 -15.40 9.17
CA SER A 342 -12.61 -15.17 10.39
C SER A 342 -11.54 -14.10 10.10
N CYS A 343 -11.56 -13.05 10.91
CA CYS A 343 -10.47 -12.08 11.03
C CYS A 343 -10.32 -11.78 12.51
N VAL A 344 -9.13 -11.93 13.05
CA VAL A 344 -8.80 -11.41 14.38
C VAL A 344 -7.89 -10.18 14.12
N GLY A 345 -7.37 -9.52 15.15
CA GLY A 345 -6.22 -8.60 15.03
C GLY A 345 -5.40 -8.69 16.31
N VAL A 346 -4.40 -7.84 16.46
CA VAL A 346 -3.68 -7.71 17.74
C VAL A 346 -4.49 -6.83 18.66
N PHE A 347 -4.88 -7.37 19.81
CA PHE A 347 -5.83 -6.74 20.71
C PHE A 347 -5.47 -7.00 22.17
N VAL A 348 -5.49 -5.94 22.97
CA VAL A 348 -5.45 -6.06 24.42
C VAL A 348 -6.85 -6.48 24.91
N LYS A 349 -6.98 -7.69 25.44
CA LYS A 349 -8.20 -8.24 26.02
C LYS A 349 -8.30 -7.80 27.49
N PHE A 350 -9.26 -6.93 27.82
CA PHE A 350 -9.62 -6.68 29.21
C PHE A 350 -10.70 -7.69 29.64
N GLY A 351 -10.29 -8.73 30.40
CA GLY A 351 -11.18 -9.63 31.15
C GLY A 351 -11.53 -9.08 32.55
N PRO A 352 -12.36 -9.78 33.35
CA PRO A 352 -12.85 -9.23 34.62
C PRO A 352 -11.71 -9.19 35.66
N PHE A 353 -11.20 -7.98 35.91
CA PHE A 353 -10.34 -7.54 37.00
C PHE A 353 -9.01 -8.31 37.23
N THR A 354 -7.88 -7.67 36.89
CA THR A 354 -6.78 -7.26 37.79
C THR A 354 -5.66 -6.75 36.88
N VAL A 355 -5.22 -5.50 37.07
CA VAL A 355 -4.04 -4.96 36.38
C VAL A 355 -2.83 -5.47 37.14
N THR A 356 -2.23 -6.56 36.68
CA THR A 356 -0.92 -6.99 37.16
C THR A 356 0.13 -6.38 36.24
N ALA A 357 0.80 -5.33 36.73
CA ALA A 357 2.01 -4.82 36.11
C ALA A 357 3.15 -5.82 36.40
N PHE A 358 3.76 -6.38 35.36
CA PHE A 358 4.96 -7.18 35.51
C PHE A 358 6.18 -6.25 35.53
N THR A 359 6.97 -6.37 36.60
CA THR A 359 8.27 -5.73 36.75
C THR A 359 9.33 -6.81 36.59
N THR A 360 10.21 -6.71 35.60
CA THR A 360 11.46 -7.47 35.57
C THR A 360 12.57 -6.58 36.08
N HIS A 361 13.09 -6.90 37.28
CA HIS A 361 14.28 -6.27 37.82
C HIS A 361 15.50 -6.73 37.04
N THR A 362 16.24 -5.80 36.46
CA THR A 362 17.68 -5.96 36.22
C THR A 362 18.40 -4.81 36.89
N SER A 363 19.02 -5.10 38.03
CA SER A 363 19.98 -4.23 38.69
C SER A 363 21.27 -4.24 37.88
N PHE A 364 21.74 -3.08 37.41
CA PHE A 364 23.15 -2.92 37.07
C PHE A 364 23.70 -1.64 37.69
N GLY A 365 24.79 -1.84 38.43
CA GLY A 365 25.44 -0.88 39.29
C GLY A 365 26.05 0.29 38.55
N SER A 366 26.19 1.37 39.29
CA SER A 366 26.76 2.63 38.86
C SER A 366 28.29 2.55 38.72
N SER A 367 28.82 3.08 37.63
CA SER A 367 30.06 3.85 37.67
C SER A 367 30.14 4.79 36.45
N ARG A 368 30.47 6.04 36.73
CA ARG A 368 30.77 7.15 35.82
C ARG A 368 32.01 7.85 36.44
N PRO A 369 32.68 8.80 35.76
CA PRO A 369 33.19 8.80 34.38
C PRO A 369 34.62 9.41 34.33
N THR A 370 35.32 9.42 33.19
CA THR A 370 36.30 10.51 32.90
C THR A 370 36.68 10.62 31.42
N GLY A 371 36.53 11.85 30.88
CA GLY A 371 37.32 12.48 29.80
C GLY A 371 37.20 11.89 28.38
N SER A 372 37.30 12.65 27.29
CA SER A 372 37.80 14.01 27.10
C SER A 372 37.28 14.56 25.75
N SER A 373 37.33 15.88 25.64
CA SER A 373 36.91 16.72 24.52
C SER A 373 37.95 16.73 23.39
N TYR A 374 37.50 16.66 22.12
CA TYR A 374 38.19 17.30 21.00
C TYR A 374 37.19 17.94 20.02
N ARG A 375 37.61 19.10 19.51
CA ARG A 375 36.88 20.02 18.62
C ARG A 375 37.78 20.33 17.41
N VAL A 376 37.13 20.76 16.31
CA VAL A 376 37.68 21.34 15.05
C VAL A 376 38.07 20.27 14.00
N ALA A 377 37.68 20.30 12.71
CA ALA A 377 37.55 21.42 11.77
C ALA A 377 36.44 21.24 10.71
N LYS A 378 35.98 22.36 10.15
CA LYS A 378 35.16 22.47 8.94
C LYS A 378 36.04 22.31 7.69
N SER A 379 35.57 21.56 6.69
CA SER A 379 35.84 21.86 5.28
C SER A 379 34.61 21.53 4.43
N SER A 380 34.42 22.35 3.41
CA SER A 380 33.25 22.51 2.55
C SER A 380 33.27 21.56 1.34
N SER A 381 32.16 20.86 1.08
CA SER A 381 31.77 20.50 -0.29
C SER A 381 30.30 20.09 -0.35
N THR A 382 29.62 20.62 -1.36
CA THR A 382 28.18 20.71 -1.56
C THR A 382 27.60 19.45 -2.19
N ARG A 383 26.66 18.76 -1.54
CA ARG A 383 25.65 17.87 -2.17
C ARG A 383 24.44 17.75 -1.24
N GLY A 384 23.31 18.32 -1.66
CA GLY A 384 22.07 18.32 -0.91
C GLY A 384 21.44 16.93 -0.89
N ILE A 385 21.57 16.25 0.25
CA ILE A 385 20.76 15.08 0.61
C ILE A 385 19.71 15.57 1.60
N LEU A 386 18.43 15.45 1.23
CA LEU A 386 17.30 15.61 2.15
C LEU A 386 17.30 14.44 3.14
N THR A 387 18.02 14.59 4.24
CA THR A 387 17.93 13.68 5.39
C THR A 387 16.74 14.10 6.26
N CYS A 388 15.73 13.24 6.33
CA CYS A 388 14.63 13.40 7.27
C CYS A 388 15.10 12.87 8.63
N ASN A 389 15.41 13.77 9.56
CA ASN A 389 15.75 13.43 10.93
C ASN A 389 14.54 12.83 11.64
N VAL A 390 14.59 11.53 11.94
CA VAL A 390 13.66 10.87 12.87
C VAL A 390 14.34 10.80 14.23
N ALA A 391 13.88 11.64 15.14
CA ALA A 391 14.37 11.68 16.52
C ALA A 391 14.11 10.35 17.24
N GLN A 392 15.18 9.80 17.82
CA GLN A 392 15.19 8.79 18.89
C GLN A 392 14.37 9.27 20.09
N LEU A 393 13.77 8.35 20.88
CA LEU A 393 13.64 8.45 22.35
C LEU A 393 12.90 7.25 22.99
N ASP A 394 13.32 6.92 24.22
CA ASP A 394 13.11 5.70 25.01
C ASP A 394 12.08 5.80 26.16
N LEU A 395 11.67 4.60 26.63
CA LEU A 395 11.23 4.18 27.99
C LEU A 395 9.77 4.41 28.50
N CYS A 396 9.34 3.39 29.28
CA CYS A 396 7.99 3.05 29.76
C CYS A 396 7.47 3.88 30.94
N TYR A 397 6.13 4.00 31.06
CA TYR A 397 5.44 4.60 32.22
C TYR A 397 4.08 3.93 32.52
N ASN A 398 3.68 3.99 33.80
CA ASN A 398 2.39 3.52 34.32
C ASN A 398 1.28 4.57 34.11
N VAL A 399 0.25 4.23 33.34
CA VAL A 399 -1.02 4.97 33.28
C VAL A 399 -2.08 4.16 34.00
N ARG A 400 -2.66 4.71 35.08
CA ARG A 400 -3.79 4.10 35.79
C ARG A 400 -5.07 4.43 35.03
N ILE A 401 -5.62 3.45 34.33
CA ILE A 401 -6.91 3.57 33.63
C ILE A 401 -7.99 3.03 34.58
N THR A 402 -8.89 3.91 35.02
CA THR A 402 -10.04 3.51 35.84
C THR A 402 -11.26 3.38 34.93
N ILE A 403 -11.91 2.22 34.96
CA ILE A 403 -13.17 1.96 34.24
C ILE A 403 -14.28 1.95 35.27
N HIS A 404 -15.14 2.97 35.26
CA HIS A 404 -16.34 2.98 36.10
C HIS A 404 -17.49 2.30 35.33
N ARG A 405 -18.08 1.26 35.92
CA ARG A 405 -19.41 0.79 35.50
C ARG A 405 -20.45 1.64 36.22
N ASN A 406 -21.27 2.36 35.46
CA ASN A 406 -22.49 2.95 36.00
C ASN A 406 -23.48 1.80 36.23
N ILE A 407 -23.47 1.23 37.43
CA ILE A 407 -24.53 0.35 37.90
C ILE A 407 -25.56 1.27 38.54
N GLN A 408 -26.44 1.83 37.72
CA GLN A 408 -27.70 2.37 38.21
C GLN A 408 -28.82 1.54 37.62
N ASN A 409 -29.49 0.82 38.52
CA ASN A 409 -30.74 0.09 38.38
C ASN A 409 -30.68 -1.26 37.63
N LEU A 410 -30.48 -2.32 38.42
CA LEU A 410 -31.19 -3.59 38.25
C LEU A 410 -32.37 -3.61 39.23
#